data_AF-A0A1H8UDV8-F1
#
_entry.id   AF-A0A1H8UDV8-F1
#
_cell.length_a   1.000
_cell.length_b   1.000
_cell.length_c   1.000
_cell.angle_alpha   90.00
_cell.angle_beta   90.00
_cell.angle_gamma   90.00
#
_symmetry.space_group_name_H-M   'P 1'
#
loop_
_entity.id
_entity.type
_entity.pdbx_description
1 polymer ?
#
loop_
_entity_poly.entity_id
_entity_poly.type
_entity_poly.pdbx_seq_one_letter_code
_entity_poly.pdbx_strand_id
1 'polypeptide(L)'
;MVVFLDNSNQIIETRILSEGGIAEAPIYPRNVLKAALNCDCTSVILAHNHPGGSLKPSWEDLLLTERMTAIFEPLHINILDHIIIGGTGYASLAQLGQMPKAAEKSASYEAITFKSQEEPASYSAFEMLAVATEEAAFDEEWER
;
A
#
# COMPACT_ATOMS: atom_id res chain seq x y z
N MET A 1 -4.21 10.88 -14.83
CA MET A 1 -5.18 9.89 -15.34
C MET A 1 -4.65 8.49 -15.05
N VAL A 2 -5.55 7.53 -14.82
CA VAL A 2 -5.23 6.11 -14.62
C VAL A 2 -6.23 5.27 -15.42
N VAL A 3 -5.73 4.25 -16.12
CA VAL A 3 -6.52 3.28 -16.88
C VAL A 3 -6.45 1.94 -16.17
N PHE A 4 -7.60 1.32 -15.93
CA PHE A 4 -7.73 0.02 -15.27
C PHE A 4 -8.11 -1.04 -16.30
N LEU A 5 -7.43 -2.18 -16.28
CA LEU A 5 -7.53 -3.21 -17.30
C LEU A 5 -7.84 -4.59 -16.71
N ASP A 6 -8.52 -5.40 -17.50
CA ASP A 6 -8.78 -6.82 -17.20
C ASP A 6 -7.58 -7.72 -17.57
N ASN A 7 -7.74 -9.03 -17.36
CA ASN A 7 -6.70 -10.03 -17.63
C ASN A 7 -6.34 -10.18 -19.11
N SER A 8 -7.18 -9.66 -20.01
CA SER A 8 -7.00 -9.64 -21.45
C SER A 8 -6.49 -8.28 -21.93
N ASN A 9 -6.09 -7.40 -21.01
CA ASN A 9 -5.68 -6.01 -21.25
C ASN A 9 -6.77 -5.17 -21.93
N GLN A 10 -8.04 -5.49 -21.72
CA GLN A 10 -9.15 -4.64 -22.14
C GLN A 10 -9.43 -3.59 -21.08
N ILE A 11 -9.79 -2.38 -21.53
CA ILE A 11 -10.08 -1.27 -20.63
C ILE A 11 -11.40 -1.56 -19.90
N ILE A 12 -11.33 -1.64 -18.57
CA ILE A 12 -12.51 -1.69 -17.70
C ILE A 12 -13.02 -0.27 -17.49
N GLU A 13 -12.13 0.63 -17.05
CA GLU A 13 -12.47 2.01 -16.74
C GLU A 13 -11.24 2.94 -16.87
N THR A 14 -11.49 4.23 -17.07
CA THR A 14 -10.47 5.29 -16.94
C THR A 14 -10.91 6.30 -15.88
N ARG A 15 -9.98 6.74 -15.02
CA ARG A 15 -10.26 7.76 -14.00
C ARG A 15 -9.21 8.86 -13.97
N ILE A 16 -9.67 10.08 -13.74
CA ILE A 16 -8.82 11.21 -13.41
C ILE A 16 -8.71 11.25 -11.89
N LEU A 17 -7.55 10.85 -11.36
CA LEU A 17 -7.30 10.75 -9.90
C LEU A 17 -6.40 11.86 -9.35
N SER A 18 -5.86 12.70 -10.24
CA SER A 18 -5.13 13.90 -9.91
C SER A 18 -5.36 14.89 -11.04
N GLU A 19 -5.72 16.11 -10.67
CA GLU A 19 -5.84 17.26 -11.54
C GLU A 19 -4.85 18.30 -11.05
N GLY A 20 -4.15 18.96 -11.97
CA GLY A 20 -3.14 19.95 -11.65
C GLY A 20 -3.73 21.17 -10.95
N GLY A 21 -3.22 21.47 -9.76
CA GLY A 21 -3.41 22.76 -9.11
C GLY A 21 -2.37 23.79 -9.54
N ILE A 22 -2.44 24.99 -8.97
CA ILE A 22 -1.50 26.10 -9.23
C ILE A 22 -0.07 25.76 -8.75
N ALA A 23 0.05 24.96 -7.69
CA ALA A 23 1.34 24.61 -7.08
C ALA A 23 1.78 23.18 -7.42
N GLU A 24 0.90 22.18 -7.24
CA GLU A 24 1.19 20.77 -7.48
C GLU A 24 -0.09 19.98 -7.78
N ALA A 25 0.07 18.74 -8.25
CA ALA A 25 -0.98 17.78 -8.56
C ALA A 25 -0.74 16.44 -7.83
N PRO A 26 -0.88 16.37 -6.49
CA PRO A 26 -0.46 15.20 -5.74
C PRO A 26 -1.29 13.96 -6.13
N ILE A 27 -0.61 12.94 -6.65
CA ILE A 27 -1.21 11.61 -6.83
C ILE A 27 -1.14 10.89 -5.49
N TYR A 28 -2.28 10.48 -4.97
CA TYR A 28 -2.37 9.69 -3.74
C TYR A 28 -2.46 8.20 -4.09
N PRO A 29 -1.41 7.38 -3.85
CA PRO A 29 -1.43 5.96 -4.20
C PRO A 29 -2.62 5.19 -3.62
N ARG A 30 -3.06 5.57 -2.40
CA ARG A 30 -4.25 5.00 -1.75
C ARG A 30 -5.53 5.15 -2.58
N ASN A 31 -5.69 6.23 -3.34
CA ASN A 31 -6.89 6.47 -4.14
C ASN A 31 -6.84 5.63 -5.42
N VAL A 32 -5.66 5.51 -6.02
CA VAL A 32 -5.45 4.62 -7.17
C VAL A 32 -5.70 3.17 -6.79
N LEU A 33 -5.18 2.74 -5.63
CA LEU A 33 -5.38 1.39 -5.12
C LEU A 33 -6.86 1.09 -4.85
N LYS A 34 -7.58 1.99 -4.17
CA LYS A 34 -9.03 1.84 -3.97
C LYS A 34 -9.77 1.71 -5.30
N ALA A 35 -9.42 2.54 -6.29
CA ALA A 35 -10.05 2.49 -7.59
C ALA A 35 -9.80 1.17 -8.33
N ALA A 36 -8.56 0.68 -8.29
CA ALA A 36 -8.17 -0.60 -8.88
C ALA A 36 -8.92 -1.78 -8.25
N LEU A 37 -8.96 -1.84 -6.91
CA LEU A 37 -9.68 -2.89 -6.19
C LEU A 37 -11.19 -2.82 -6.43
N ASN A 38 -11.78 -1.63 -6.51
CA ASN A 38 -13.22 -1.47 -6.74
C ASN A 38 -13.67 -1.95 -8.13
N CYS A 39 -12.77 -2.06 -9.11
CA CYS A 39 -13.09 -2.54 -10.46
C CYS A 39 -12.46 -3.90 -10.78
N ASP A 40 -11.92 -4.58 -9.76
CA ASP A 40 -11.27 -5.90 -9.88
C ASP A 40 -10.24 -5.97 -11.02
N CYS A 41 -9.48 -4.89 -11.23
CA CYS A 41 -8.52 -4.83 -12.33
C CYS A 41 -7.31 -5.73 -12.05
N THR A 42 -6.76 -6.33 -13.10
CA THR A 42 -5.51 -7.11 -13.03
C THR A 42 -4.30 -6.29 -13.48
N SER A 43 -4.52 -5.15 -14.12
CA SER A 43 -3.45 -4.30 -14.65
C SER A 43 -3.85 -2.84 -14.72
N VAL A 44 -2.85 -1.96 -14.66
CA VAL A 44 -3.03 -0.50 -14.61
C VAL A 44 -2.02 0.19 -15.54
N ILE A 45 -2.47 1.24 -16.22
CA ILE A 45 -1.59 2.20 -16.91
C ILE A 45 -1.73 3.57 -16.25
N LEU A 46 -0.60 4.17 -15.93
CA LEU A 46 -0.54 5.54 -15.42
C LEU A 46 -0.37 6.52 -16.58
N ALA A 47 -1.03 7.66 -16.53
CA ALA A 47 -0.82 8.71 -17.52
C ALA A 47 -0.91 10.11 -16.90
N HIS A 48 0.03 10.98 -17.23
CA HIS A 48 -0.04 12.38 -16.85
C HIS A 48 0.53 13.30 -17.93
N ASN A 49 0.21 14.57 -17.80
CA ASN A 49 0.58 15.59 -18.78
C ASN A 49 1.79 16.38 -18.24
N HIS A 50 2.75 16.70 -19.10
CA HIS A 50 3.80 17.69 -18.85
C HIS A 50 3.38 19.03 -19.48
N PRO A 51 2.93 20.03 -18.71
CA PRO A 51 2.47 21.31 -19.26
C PRO A 51 3.54 22.05 -20.06
N GLY A 52 4.82 21.88 -19.69
CA GLY A 52 5.96 22.44 -20.42
C GLY A 52 6.26 21.75 -21.76
N GLY A 53 5.54 20.68 -22.10
CA GLY A 53 5.66 19.98 -23.39
C GLY A 53 6.85 19.02 -23.50
N SER A 54 7.66 18.87 -22.46
CA SER A 54 8.74 17.87 -22.42
C SER A 54 8.17 16.46 -22.49
N LEU A 55 8.83 15.58 -23.25
CA LEU A 55 8.56 14.14 -23.26
C LEU A 55 9.56 13.36 -22.39
N LYS A 56 10.54 14.04 -21.81
CA LYS A 56 11.51 13.41 -20.92
C LYS A 56 10.86 13.19 -19.54
N PRO A 57 10.81 11.93 -19.04
CA PRO A 57 10.36 11.66 -17.69
C PRO A 57 11.18 12.44 -16.66
N SER A 58 10.49 13.06 -15.71
CA SER A 58 11.13 13.68 -14.54
C SER A 58 11.59 12.60 -13.56
N TRP A 59 12.39 13.01 -12.57
CA TRP A 59 12.80 12.08 -11.51
C TRP A 59 11.60 11.67 -10.64
N GLU A 60 10.69 12.61 -10.41
CA GLU A 60 9.43 12.40 -9.70
C GLU A 60 8.53 11.38 -10.40
N ASP A 61 8.50 11.39 -11.75
CA ASP A 61 7.74 10.41 -12.54
C ASP A 61 8.27 8.99 -12.34
N LEU A 62 9.59 8.83 -12.37
CA LEU A 62 10.26 7.55 -12.16
C LEU A 62 10.01 7.04 -10.73
N LEU A 63 10.18 7.90 -9.73
CA LEU A 63 9.95 7.56 -8.33
C LEU A 63 8.48 7.19 -8.05
N LEU A 64 7.54 7.93 -8.64
CA LEU A 64 6.12 7.60 -8.56
C LEU A 64 5.85 6.23 -9.18
N THR A 65 6.40 5.94 -10.35
CA THR A 65 6.24 4.65 -11.04
C THR A 65 6.76 3.50 -10.18
N GLU A 66 7.95 3.65 -9.62
CA GLU A 66 8.57 2.68 -8.71
C GLU A 66 7.70 2.41 -7.49
N ARG A 67 7.27 3.48 -6.81
CA ARG A 67 6.41 3.37 -5.63
C ARG A 67 5.07 2.71 -5.95
N MET A 68 4.45 3.07 -7.06
CA MET A 68 3.19 2.47 -7.51
C MET A 68 3.38 0.99 -7.81
N THR A 69 4.44 0.62 -8.56
CA THR A 69 4.73 -0.78 -8.87
C THR A 69 4.90 -1.62 -7.59
N ALA A 70 5.67 -1.13 -6.62
CA ALA A 70 5.87 -1.81 -5.34
C ALA A 70 4.59 -1.95 -4.49
N ILE A 71 3.64 -1.01 -4.60
CA ILE A 71 2.35 -1.08 -3.88
C ILE A 71 1.42 -2.14 -4.48
N PHE A 72 1.43 -2.26 -5.82
CA PHE A 72 0.51 -3.13 -6.54
C PHE A 72 1.04 -4.56 -6.71
N GLU A 73 2.36 -4.75 -6.69
CA GLU A 73 3.03 -6.06 -6.83
C GLU A 73 2.50 -7.13 -5.85
N PRO A 74 2.38 -6.90 -4.53
CA PRO A 74 1.85 -7.90 -3.60
C PRO A 74 0.40 -8.32 -3.86
N LEU A 75 -0.35 -7.50 -4.61
CA LEU A 75 -1.75 -7.73 -4.96
C LEU A 75 -1.89 -8.40 -6.33
N HIS A 76 -0.77 -8.73 -7.00
CA HIS A 76 -0.73 -9.30 -8.35
C HIS A 76 -1.44 -8.42 -9.39
N ILE A 77 -1.38 -7.10 -9.21
CA ILE A 77 -1.85 -6.12 -10.18
C ILE A 77 -0.63 -5.49 -10.83
N ASN A 78 -0.53 -5.58 -12.16
CA ASN A 78 0.66 -5.08 -12.87
C ASN A 78 0.51 -3.62 -13.27
N ILE A 79 1.56 -2.81 -13.06
CA ILE A 79 1.68 -1.52 -13.76
C ILE A 79 2.32 -1.80 -15.13
N LEU A 80 1.54 -1.72 -16.20
CA LEU A 80 2.03 -2.07 -17.54
C LEU A 80 2.88 -0.97 -18.17
N ASP A 81 2.49 0.29 -17.92
CA ASP A 81 3.20 1.44 -18.47
C ASP A 81 2.89 2.71 -17.66
N HIS A 82 3.75 3.70 -17.85
CA HIS A 82 3.51 5.08 -17.46
C HIS A 82 3.72 5.98 -18.68
N ILE A 83 2.63 6.58 -19.14
CA ILE A 83 2.60 7.43 -20.33
C ILE A 83 2.68 8.90 -19.92
N ILE A 84 3.66 9.60 -20.47
CA ILE A 84 3.85 11.04 -20.28
C ILE A 84 3.45 11.75 -21.55
N ILE A 85 2.51 12.68 -21.45
CA ILE A 85 1.97 13.42 -22.61
C ILE A 85 2.52 14.84 -22.58
N GLY A 86 3.17 15.26 -23.67
CA GLY A 86 3.79 16.58 -23.79
C GLY A 86 3.64 17.15 -25.19
N GLY A 87 3.11 18.38 -25.30
CA GLY A 87 2.86 19.01 -26.59
C GLY A 87 1.92 18.17 -27.45
N THR A 88 2.39 17.73 -28.62
CA THR A 88 1.65 16.85 -29.56
C THR A 88 2.12 15.39 -29.52
N GLY A 89 2.95 15.02 -28.56
CA GLY A 89 3.55 13.69 -28.47
C GLY A 89 3.33 13.03 -27.11
N TYR A 90 3.89 11.82 -26.98
CA TYR A 90 3.93 11.10 -25.72
C TYR A 90 5.25 10.32 -25.59
N ALA A 91 5.60 9.97 -24.35
CA ALA A 91 6.66 9.03 -24.02
C ALA A 91 6.07 7.89 -23.17
N SER A 92 6.51 6.67 -23.45
CA SER A 92 6.18 5.46 -22.70
C SER A 92 7.41 5.01 -21.92
N LEU A 93 7.31 4.91 -20.59
CA LEU A 93 8.40 4.40 -19.78
C LEU A 93 8.73 2.95 -20.14
N ALA A 94 7.72 2.14 -20.52
CA ALA A 94 7.92 0.78 -21.00
C ALA A 94 8.74 0.75 -22.30
N GLN A 95 8.40 1.58 -23.28
CA GLN A 95 9.14 1.67 -24.55
C GLN A 95 10.57 2.19 -24.35
N LEU A 96 10.78 3.06 -23.36
CA LEU A 96 12.10 3.59 -23.00
C LEU A 96 12.93 2.61 -22.15
N GLY A 97 12.37 1.46 -21.73
CA GLY A 97 13.04 0.50 -20.85
C GLY A 97 13.27 1.03 -19.43
N GLN A 98 12.45 1.99 -19.00
CA GLN A 98 12.56 2.69 -17.71
C GLN A 98 11.51 2.24 -16.69
N MET A 99 10.76 1.18 -17.00
CA MET A 99 9.87 0.57 -16.02
C MET A 99 10.68 -0.07 -14.89
N PRO A 100 10.28 0.14 -13.63
CA PRO A 100 10.90 -0.52 -12.49
C PRO A 100 10.73 -2.03 -12.63
N LYS A 101 11.80 -2.76 -12.31
CA LYS A 101 11.69 -4.21 -12.14
C LYS A 101 11.04 -4.45 -10.77
N ALA A 102 10.19 -5.48 -10.69
CA ALA A 102 9.65 -6.02 -9.44
C ALA A 102 10.76 -6.03 -8.37
N ALA A 103 10.43 -5.60 -7.15
CA ALA A 103 11.44 -5.38 -6.13
C ALA A 103 12.12 -6.72 -5.76
N GLU A 104 13.35 -6.93 -6.23
CA GLU A 104 14.14 -8.15 -5.95
C GLU A 104 14.49 -8.33 -4.46
N LYS A 105 14.12 -7.37 -3.59
CA LYS A 105 14.47 -7.39 -2.17
C LYS A 105 13.38 -8.09 -1.36
N SER A 106 13.70 -9.30 -0.89
CA SER A 106 12.95 -9.95 0.18
C SER A 106 12.81 -9.01 1.37
N ALA A 107 11.59 -8.87 1.88
CA ALA A 107 11.32 -8.12 3.10
C ALA A 107 12.20 -8.65 4.26
N SER A 108 12.99 -7.76 4.87
CA SER A 108 13.77 -8.08 6.06
C SER A 108 12.87 -7.95 7.29
N TYR A 109 12.27 -9.05 7.71
CA TYR A 109 11.55 -9.12 8.98
C TYR A 109 12.57 -9.46 10.09
N GLU A 110 13.31 -8.47 10.58
CA GLU A 110 14.03 -8.66 11.84
C GLU A 110 13.02 -8.66 12.98
N ALA A 111 12.95 -9.77 13.71
CA ALA A 111 12.10 -9.87 14.89
C ALA A 111 12.60 -8.87 15.95
N ILE A 112 11.73 -7.95 16.35
CA ILE A 112 11.99 -7.10 17.51
C ILE A 112 11.78 -7.98 18.75
N THR A 113 12.87 -8.46 19.34
CA THR A 113 12.82 -9.19 20.61
C THR A 113 12.47 -8.20 21.72
N PHE A 114 11.22 -8.21 22.15
CA PHE A 114 10.84 -7.58 23.41
C PHE A 114 11.49 -8.38 24.56
N LYS A 115 12.31 -7.72 25.37
CA LYS A 115 12.65 -8.25 26.70
C LYS A 115 11.40 -8.07 27.56
N SER A 116 10.65 -9.14 27.79
CA SER A 116 9.69 -9.16 28.89
C SER A 116 10.48 -8.95 30.19
N GLN A 117 10.30 -7.81 30.84
CA GLN A 117 10.58 -7.71 32.27
C GLN A 117 9.39 -8.35 32.99
N GLU A 118 9.32 -9.67 32.98
CA GLU A 118 8.58 -10.39 34.01
C GLU A 118 9.53 -10.55 35.19
N GLU A 119 9.51 -9.59 36.11
CA GLU A 119 9.84 -9.95 37.50
C GLU A 119 8.62 -10.70 38.03
N PRO A 120 8.73 -11.98 38.40
CA PRO A 120 7.67 -12.59 39.17
C PRO A 120 7.64 -11.88 40.52
N ALA A 121 6.59 -11.10 40.78
CA ALA A 121 6.30 -10.66 42.14
C ALA A 121 6.21 -11.92 43.02
N SER A 122 7.20 -12.11 43.89
CA SER A 122 7.20 -13.22 44.84
C SER A 122 6.14 -12.92 45.90
N TYR A 123 4.91 -13.38 45.66
CA TYR A 123 3.88 -13.38 46.69
C TYR A 123 4.29 -14.34 47.79
N SER A 124 4.29 -13.87 49.04
CA SER A 124 4.57 -14.75 50.18
C SER A 124 3.42 -15.74 50.34
N ALA A 125 3.70 -16.95 50.83
CA ALA A 125 2.69 -17.98 51.08
C ALA A 125 1.52 -17.51 51.98
N PHE A 126 1.69 -16.38 52.68
CA PHE A 126 0.66 -15.77 53.52
C PHE A 126 -0.43 -15.05 52.71
N GLU A 127 -0.09 -14.44 51.57
CA GLU A 127 -1.07 -13.73 50.72
C GLU A 127 -1.94 -14.71 49.91
N MET A 128 -1.37 -15.87 49.51
CA MET A 128 -2.12 -16.94 48.82
C MET A 128 -3.21 -17.56 49.72
N LEU A 129 -3.01 -17.58 51.04
CA LEU A 129 -4.00 -18.16 51.96
C LEU A 129 -5.22 -17.26 52.17
N ALA A 130 -5.05 -15.94 52.07
CA ALA A 130 -6.14 -14.97 52.22
C ALA A 130 -7.09 -14.99 51.01
N VAL A 131 -6.55 -15.14 49.80
CA VAL A 131 -7.35 -15.22 48.56
C VAL A 131 -8.23 -16.48 48.54
N ALA A 132 -7.70 -17.62 49.00
CA ALA A 132 -8.44 -18.88 49.03
C ALA A 132 -9.66 -18.85 49.98
N THR A 133 -9.67 -17.97 50.98
CA THR A 133 -10.83 -17.84 51.89
C THR A 133 -11.94 -16.96 51.34
N GLU A 134 -11.65 -16.06 50.38
CA GLU A 134 -12.66 -15.20 49.77
C GLU A 134 -13.37 -15.86 48.57
N GLU A 135 -12.68 -16.71 47.80
CA GLU A 135 -13.32 -17.44 46.67
C GLU A 135 -14.38 -18.45 47.12
N ALA A 136 -14.20 -19.10 48.28
CA ALA A 136 -15.16 -20.07 48.80
C ALA A 136 -16.52 -19.45 49.20
N ALA A 137 -16.59 -18.12 49.37
CA ALA A 137 -17.83 -17.42 49.72
C ALA A 137 -18.60 -16.89 48.49
N PHE A 138 -18.01 -16.92 47.30
CA PHE A 138 -18.58 -16.30 46.10
C PHE A 138 -19.30 -17.28 45.17
N ASP A 139 -19.12 -18.60 45.36
CA ASP A 139 -19.67 -19.64 44.49
C ASP A 139 -21.14 -20.02 44.81
N GLU A 140 -21.77 -19.52 45.88
CA GLU A 140 -23.16 -19.87 46.22
C GLU A 140 -24.23 -18.91 45.63
N GLU A 141 -23.88 -17.81 44.96
CA GLU A 141 -24.86 -16.78 44.55
C GLU A 141 -25.31 -16.86 43.07
N TRP A 142 -24.70 -17.72 42.23
CA TRP A 142 -25.00 -17.76 40.78
C TRP A 142 -25.82 -18.97 40.29
N GLU A 143 -26.36 -19.81 41.18
CA GLU A 143 -27.33 -20.88 40.81
C GLU A 143 -28.75 -20.61 41.34
N ARG A 144 -29.32 -19.43 41.08
CA ARG A 144 -30.78 -19.19 41.12
C ARG A 144 -31.29 -18.31 39.99
#